data_AF-A0A385DDC4-F1
#
_entry.id   AF-A0A385DDC4-F1
#
_cell.length_a   1.000
_cell.length_b   1.000
_cell.length_c   1.000
_cell.angle_alpha   90.00
_cell.angle_beta   90.00
_cell.angle_gamma   90.00
#
_symmetry.space_group_name_H-M   'P 1'
#
loop_
_entity.id
_entity.type
_entity.pdbx_description
1 polymer ?
#
loop_
_entity_poly.entity_id
_entity_poly.type
_entity_poly.pdbx_seq_one_letter_code
_entity_poly.pdbx_strand_id
1 'polypeptide(L)'
;MTDLPELIAQTASALVGTVAGGAIALYVARWQTLRTAAIQAETTTAQENAAVRLAHSLRVRERETAAARALLERLEGMYQWLPSLPDVAEEQPVLSEHARSNCSKAMQSVRSGMSTDLLMISAPMVRDRYRTLVALLYDIGWRGAGRAHRERQIHDVRNYLRHVQHTLESVIDGAPLPRHAAPPGPDRPGDEAWLPPDLPPHWSDPADGS
;
A
#
# COMPACT_ATOMS: atom_id res chain seq x y z
N MET A 1 63.25 26.91 -67.29
CA MET A 1 61.96 27.59 -67.52
C MET A 1 60.92 26.73 -66.84
N THR A 2 60.39 27.20 -65.72
CA THR A 2 59.38 26.51 -64.93
C THR A 2 58.00 26.84 -65.50
N ASP A 3 57.25 25.80 -65.84
CA ASP A 3 55.94 25.91 -66.48
C ASP A 3 54.89 26.44 -65.50
N LEU A 4 54.68 27.75 -65.59
CA LEU A 4 53.62 28.54 -64.94
C LEU A 4 52.21 27.87 -64.94
N PRO A 5 51.76 27.15 -66.00
CA PRO A 5 50.47 26.46 -65.97
C PRO A 5 50.39 25.28 -64.98
N GLU A 6 51.49 24.60 -64.68
CA GLU A 6 51.50 23.41 -63.80
C GLU A 6 51.40 23.81 -62.32
N LEU A 7 51.98 24.97 -61.97
CA LEU A 7 51.89 25.58 -60.65
C LEU A 7 50.49 26.13 -60.35
N ILE A 8 49.80 26.65 -61.38
CA ILE A 8 48.39 27.09 -61.28
C ILE A 8 47.46 25.87 -61.12
N ALA A 9 47.70 24.78 -61.84
CA ALA A 9 46.92 23.55 -61.72
C ALA A 9 47.09 22.88 -60.34
N GLN A 10 48.31 22.87 -59.78
CA GLN A 10 48.58 22.36 -58.43
C GLN A 10 47.99 23.24 -57.32
N THR A 11 48.03 24.56 -57.47
CA THR A 11 47.44 25.47 -56.48
C THR A 11 45.91 25.46 -56.53
N ALA A 12 45.32 25.36 -57.72
CA ALA A 12 43.86 25.20 -57.89
C ALA A 12 43.34 23.88 -57.32
N SER A 13 44.05 22.76 -57.53
CA SER A 13 43.66 21.46 -56.96
C SER A 13 43.77 21.43 -55.43
N ALA A 14 44.79 22.08 -54.85
CA ALA A 14 44.92 22.25 -53.40
C ALA A 14 43.81 23.11 -52.79
N LEU A 15 43.37 24.17 -53.49
CA LEU A 15 42.25 25.02 -53.07
C LEU A 15 40.91 24.27 -53.14
N VAL A 16 40.69 23.48 -54.19
CA VAL A 16 39.50 22.63 -54.30
C VAL A 16 39.48 21.55 -53.21
N GLY A 17 40.62 20.92 -52.92
CA GLY A 17 40.74 19.93 -51.84
C GLY A 17 40.48 20.49 -50.45
N THR A 18 40.92 21.73 -50.17
CA THR A 18 40.66 22.41 -48.89
C THR A 18 39.21 22.85 -48.74
N VAL A 19 38.58 23.37 -49.81
CA VAL A 19 37.15 23.72 -49.80
C VAL A 19 36.29 22.47 -49.63
N ALA A 20 36.59 21.39 -50.35
CA ALA A 20 35.90 20.12 -50.23
C ALA A 20 36.09 19.50 -48.83
N GLY A 21 37.32 19.48 -48.31
CA GLY A 21 37.64 19.00 -46.97
C GLY A 21 36.94 19.81 -45.87
N GLY A 22 36.90 21.14 -46.00
CA GLY A 22 36.19 22.02 -45.08
C GLY A 22 34.67 21.80 -45.09
N ALA A 23 34.08 21.60 -46.27
CA ALA A 23 32.65 21.29 -46.40
C ALA A 23 32.29 19.93 -45.75
N ILE A 24 33.13 18.91 -45.94
CA ILE A 24 32.97 17.60 -45.30
C ILE A 24 33.09 17.72 -43.78
N ALA A 25 34.09 18.45 -43.27
CA ALA A 25 34.29 18.65 -41.85
C ALA A 25 33.07 19.35 -41.19
N LEU A 26 32.54 20.41 -41.81
CA LEU A 26 31.34 21.09 -41.35
C LEU A 26 30.11 20.17 -41.36
N TYR A 27 29.97 19.33 -42.39
CA TYR A 27 28.88 18.36 -42.48
C TYR A 27 28.95 17.32 -41.36
N VAL A 28 30.12 16.74 -41.11
CA VAL A 28 30.34 15.76 -40.04
C VAL A 28 30.09 16.39 -38.67
N ALA A 29 30.63 17.59 -38.43
CA ALA A 29 30.40 18.32 -37.18
C ALA A 29 28.90 18.58 -36.96
N ARG A 30 28.17 19.03 -37.99
CA ARG A 30 26.72 19.24 -37.90
C ARG A 30 25.97 17.95 -37.62
N TRP A 31 26.33 16.86 -38.28
CA TRP A 31 25.70 15.56 -38.05
C TRP A 31 25.95 15.04 -36.63
N GLN A 32 27.17 15.16 -36.12
CA GLN A 32 27.50 14.79 -34.74
C GLN A 32 26.70 15.62 -33.72
N THR A 33 26.59 16.93 -33.94
CA THR A 33 25.79 17.82 -33.07
C THR A 33 24.31 17.45 -33.08
N LEU A 34 23.72 17.24 -34.27
CA LEU A 34 22.31 16.82 -34.39
C LEU A 34 22.06 15.45 -33.73
N ARG A 35 22.98 14.51 -33.92
CA ARG A 35 22.89 13.19 -33.30
C ARG A 35 22.97 13.27 -31.78
N THR A 36 23.88 14.09 -31.25
CA THR A 36 24.03 14.30 -29.81
C THR A 36 22.80 14.96 -29.21
N ALA A 37 22.25 15.97 -29.89
CA ALA A 37 21.03 16.65 -29.46
C ALA A 37 19.82 15.69 -29.44
N ALA A 38 19.69 14.80 -30.42
CA ALA A 38 18.64 13.79 -30.45
C ALA A 38 18.76 12.81 -29.27
N ILE A 39 19.97 12.28 -29.02
CA ILE A 39 20.22 11.38 -27.88
C ILE A 39 19.93 12.10 -26.56
N GLN A 40 20.36 13.36 -26.42
CA GLN A 40 20.08 14.16 -25.22
C GLN A 40 18.57 14.33 -25.01
N ALA A 41 17.81 14.69 -26.05
CA ALA A 41 16.36 14.82 -25.96
C ALA A 41 15.67 13.50 -25.55
N GLU A 42 16.09 12.37 -26.11
CA GLU A 42 15.59 11.04 -25.73
C GLU A 42 15.91 10.72 -24.26
N THR A 43 17.13 11.00 -23.80
CA THR A 43 17.49 10.75 -22.40
C THR A 43 16.74 11.65 -21.42
N THR A 44 16.55 12.93 -21.74
CA THR A 44 15.80 13.87 -20.89
C THR A 44 14.34 13.43 -20.78
N THR A 45 13.70 13.08 -21.89
CA THR A 45 12.30 12.60 -21.87
C THR A 45 12.17 11.26 -21.11
N ALA A 46 13.13 10.35 -21.23
CA ALA A 46 13.16 9.12 -20.44
C ALA A 46 13.32 9.41 -18.93
N GLN A 47 14.18 10.36 -18.55
CA GLN A 47 14.36 10.78 -17.17
C GLN A 47 13.12 11.47 -16.61
N GLU A 48 12.48 12.36 -17.36
CA GLU A 48 11.21 13.00 -16.98
C GLU A 48 10.12 11.96 -16.74
N ASN A 49 9.96 10.99 -17.65
CA ASN A 49 8.99 9.91 -17.49
C ASN A 49 9.27 9.06 -16.26
N ALA A 50 10.55 8.75 -15.98
CA ALA A 50 10.93 8.01 -14.77
C ALA A 50 10.62 8.81 -13.50
N ALA A 51 10.91 10.12 -13.50
CA ALA A 51 10.62 11.02 -12.38
C ALA A 51 9.11 11.13 -12.13
N VAL A 52 8.29 11.25 -13.19
CA VAL A 52 6.82 11.27 -13.09
C VAL A 52 6.29 9.97 -12.50
N ARG A 53 6.80 8.81 -12.94
CA ARG A 53 6.41 7.50 -12.39
C ARG A 53 6.76 7.37 -10.91
N LEU A 54 7.96 7.80 -10.52
CA LEU A 54 8.40 7.78 -9.13
C LEU A 54 7.58 8.73 -8.25
N ALA A 55 7.32 9.96 -8.71
CA ALA A 55 6.47 10.90 -8.01
C ALA A 55 5.03 10.36 -7.85
N HIS A 56 4.51 9.68 -8.87
CA HIS A 56 3.21 9.02 -8.79
C HIS A 56 3.21 7.90 -7.76
N SER A 57 4.21 7.01 -7.77
CA SER A 57 4.29 5.91 -6.80
C SER A 57 4.43 6.40 -5.36
N LEU A 58 5.19 7.48 -5.12
CA LEU A 58 5.32 8.08 -3.79
C LEU A 58 3.99 8.65 -3.29
N ARG A 59 3.24 9.36 -4.15
CA ARG A 59 1.92 9.89 -3.77
C ARG A 59 0.90 8.78 -3.49
N VAL A 60 0.92 7.70 -4.27
CA VAL A 60 0.07 6.53 -4.00
C VAL A 60 0.43 5.95 -2.64
N ARG A 61 1.74 5.77 -2.40
CA ARG A 61 2.24 5.24 -1.14
C ARG A 61 1.83 6.08 0.07
N GLU A 62 1.99 7.40 -0.01
CA GLU A 62 1.57 8.34 1.05
C GLU A 62 0.06 8.27 1.35
N ARG A 63 -0.77 8.12 0.31
CA ARG A 63 -2.22 7.97 0.49
C ARG A 63 -2.56 6.64 1.16
N GLU A 64 -1.90 5.56 0.77
CA GLU A 64 -2.08 4.25 1.37
C GLU A 64 -1.64 4.22 2.83
N THR A 65 -0.51 4.84 3.18
CA THR A 65 -0.03 4.89 4.56
C THR A 65 -0.94 5.76 5.44
N ALA A 66 -1.42 6.90 4.92
CA ALA A 66 -2.40 7.73 5.62
C ALA A 66 -3.71 6.98 5.87
N ALA A 67 -4.23 6.27 4.86
CA ALA A 67 -5.42 5.46 4.99
C ALA A 67 -5.24 4.31 5.99
N ALA A 68 -4.10 3.61 5.95
CA ALA A 68 -3.79 2.53 6.89
C ALA A 68 -3.73 3.04 8.34
N ARG A 69 -3.14 4.22 8.58
CA ARG A 69 -3.14 4.87 9.91
C ARG A 69 -4.54 5.21 10.39
N ALA A 70 -5.36 5.83 9.53
CA ALA A 70 -6.75 6.14 9.87
C ALA A 70 -7.56 4.88 10.20
N LEU A 71 -7.31 3.78 9.50
CA LEU A 71 -7.95 2.50 9.82
C LEU A 71 -7.46 1.94 11.16
N LEU A 72 -6.17 2.04 11.49
CA LEU A 72 -5.61 1.62 12.79
C LEU A 72 -6.22 2.38 13.98
N GLU A 73 -6.39 3.70 13.85
CA GLU A 73 -7.05 4.52 14.90
C GLU A 73 -8.48 4.03 15.19
N ARG A 74 -9.21 3.59 14.15
CA ARG A 74 -10.55 3.02 14.32
C ARG A 74 -10.51 1.67 15.02
N LEU A 75 -9.48 0.86 14.74
CA LEU A 75 -9.26 -0.44 15.38
C LEU A 75 -8.95 -0.30 16.87
N GLU A 76 -8.19 0.73 17.28
CA GLU A 76 -7.92 1.05 18.68
C GLU A 76 -9.22 1.28 19.47
N GLY A 77 -10.11 2.11 18.92
CA GLY A 77 -11.43 2.32 19.52
C GLY A 77 -12.24 1.03 19.65
N MET A 78 -12.12 0.12 18.67
CA MET A 78 -12.79 -1.17 18.75
C MET A 78 -12.19 -2.10 19.82
N TYR A 79 -10.87 -2.15 19.97
CA TYR A 79 -10.23 -2.95 21.04
C TYR A 79 -10.73 -2.57 22.43
N GLN A 80 -10.82 -1.26 22.70
CA GLN A 80 -11.25 -0.75 24.00
C GLN A 80 -12.67 -1.22 24.37
N TRP A 81 -13.57 -1.27 23.39
CA TRP A 81 -14.99 -1.57 23.62
C TRP A 81 -15.39 -3.00 23.21
N LEU A 82 -14.44 -3.82 22.76
CA LEU A 82 -14.69 -5.20 22.33
C LEU A 82 -15.36 -6.07 23.42
N PRO A 83 -14.95 -6.03 24.70
CA PRO A 83 -15.65 -6.78 25.76
C PRO A 83 -17.12 -6.36 25.92
N SER A 84 -17.45 -5.15 25.46
CA SER A 84 -18.80 -4.59 25.51
C SER A 84 -19.62 -4.84 24.25
N LEU A 85 -19.19 -5.78 23.39
CA LEU A 85 -19.93 -6.18 22.19
C LEU A 85 -21.39 -6.50 22.56
N PRO A 86 -22.36 -5.87 21.87
CA PRO A 86 -23.76 -6.15 22.12
C PRO A 86 -24.03 -7.62 21.85
N ASP A 87 -24.88 -8.22 22.68
CA ASP A 87 -25.42 -9.54 22.42
C ASP A 87 -26.94 -9.40 22.39
N VAL A 88 -27.45 -9.24 21.17
CA VAL A 88 -28.87 -8.95 20.94
C VAL A 88 -29.74 -10.19 21.22
N ALA A 89 -29.13 -11.37 21.42
CA ALA A 89 -29.83 -12.58 21.83
C ALA A 89 -30.10 -12.64 23.35
N GLU A 90 -29.54 -11.71 24.14
CA GLU A 90 -29.80 -11.65 25.58
C GLU A 90 -31.06 -10.83 25.92
N GLU A 91 -32.00 -11.45 26.64
CA GLU A 91 -33.18 -10.77 27.20
C GLU A 91 -32.82 -9.71 28.26
N GLN A 92 -31.66 -9.82 28.91
CA GLN A 92 -31.14 -8.84 29.86
C GLN A 92 -29.66 -8.54 29.56
N PRO A 93 -29.31 -7.30 29.18
CA PRO A 93 -27.94 -6.94 28.89
C PRO A 93 -27.10 -6.93 30.17
N VAL A 94 -26.01 -7.69 30.19
CA VAL A 94 -25.03 -7.74 31.31
C VAL A 94 -24.24 -6.43 31.44
N LEU A 95 -24.18 -5.62 30.37
CA LEU A 95 -23.32 -4.44 30.26
C LEU A 95 -24.10 -3.13 30.43
N SER A 96 -23.42 -2.10 30.96
CA SER A 96 -23.98 -0.76 31.08
C SER A 96 -24.40 -0.20 29.70
N GLU A 97 -25.47 0.60 29.68
CA GLU A 97 -25.96 1.26 28.45
C GLU A 97 -24.87 2.11 27.79
N HIS A 98 -24.06 2.79 28.59
CA HIS A 98 -22.92 3.58 28.13
C HIS A 98 -21.89 2.72 27.37
N ALA A 99 -21.52 1.57 27.91
CA ALA A 99 -20.55 0.66 27.29
C ALA A 99 -21.06 0.11 25.94
N ARG A 100 -22.35 -0.25 25.86
CA ARG A 100 -22.99 -0.69 24.62
C ARG A 100 -23.06 0.41 23.56
N SER A 101 -23.38 1.64 23.98
CA SER A 101 -23.38 2.81 23.09
C SER A 101 -22.00 3.06 22.48
N ASN A 102 -20.95 3.02 23.31
CA ASN A 102 -19.57 3.23 22.82
C ASN A 102 -19.09 2.08 21.93
N CYS A 103 -19.42 0.83 22.26
CA CYS A 103 -19.12 -0.30 21.39
C CYS A 103 -19.82 -0.18 20.02
N SER A 104 -21.10 0.21 20.01
CA SER A 104 -21.85 0.43 18.77
C SER A 104 -21.24 1.54 17.91
N LYS A 105 -20.78 2.64 18.54
CA LYS A 105 -20.04 3.70 17.85
C LYS A 105 -18.71 3.21 17.29
N ALA A 106 -17.97 2.40 18.04
CA ALA A 106 -16.70 1.84 17.59
C ALA A 106 -16.92 0.92 16.37
N MET A 107 -17.89 0.01 16.43
CA MET A 107 -18.29 -0.84 15.29
C MET A 107 -18.68 -0.01 14.06
N GLN A 108 -19.48 1.04 14.25
CA GLN A 108 -19.87 1.95 13.16
C GLN A 108 -18.68 2.70 12.58
N SER A 109 -17.70 3.09 13.41
CA SER A 109 -16.47 3.74 12.98
C SER A 109 -15.63 2.81 12.11
N VAL A 110 -15.41 1.56 12.54
CA VAL A 110 -14.71 0.53 11.75
C VAL A 110 -15.45 0.28 10.43
N ARG A 111 -16.78 0.12 10.45
CA ARG A 111 -17.57 -0.04 9.22
C ARG A 111 -17.43 1.15 8.27
N SER A 112 -17.47 2.37 8.80
CA SER A 112 -17.31 3.60 7.98
C SER A 112 -15.96 3.62 7.27
N GLY A 113 -14.91 3.09 7.92
CA GLY A 113 -13.58 2.90 7.34
C GLY A 113 -13.57 2.10 6.04
N MET A 114 -14.49 1.15 5.84
CA MET A 114 -14.63 0.42 4.56
C MET A 114 -14.99 1.33 3.39
N SER A 115 -15.80 2.36 3.65
CA SER A 115 -16.31 3.28 2.62
C SER A 115 -15.43 4.51 2.40
N THR A 116 -14.52 4.81 3.34
CA THR A 116 -13.65 5.98 3.27
C THR A 116 -12.20 5.58 3.00
N ASP A 117 -11.56 4.94 3.96
CA ASP A 117 -10.11 4.78 4.01
C ASP A 117 -9.68 3.51 3.27
N LEU A 118 -10.46 2.43 3.37
CA LEU A 118 -10.14 1.14 2.74
C LEU A 118 -10.08 1.22 1.20
N LEU A 119 -10.80 2.16 0.60
CA LEU A 119 -10.79 2.39 -0.85
C LEU A 119 -9.45 2.93 -1.34
N MET A 120 -8.68 3.57 -0.46
CA MET A 120 -7.37 4.13 -0.79
C MET A 120 -6.27 3.07 -0.77
N ILE A 121 -6.52 1.88 -0.20
CA ILE A 121 -5.56 0.77 -0.16
C ILE A 121 -5.69 -0.06 -1.44
N SER A 122 -4.63 -0.15 -2.24
CA SER A 122 -4.65 -0.90 -3.51
C SER A 122 -4.67 -2.42 -3.32
N ALA A 123 -4.00 -2.92 -2.27
CA ALA A 123 -3.81 -4.34 -2.02
C ALA A 123 -5.14 -5.06 -1.72
N PRO A 124 -5.61 -5.98 -2.59
CA PRO A 124 -6.92 -6.63 -2.42
C PRO A 124 -7.01 -7.45 -1.15
N MET A 125 -5.92 -8.15 -0.80
CA MET A 125 -5.87 -8.99 0.41
C MET A 125 -6.04 -8.17 1.70
N VAL A 126 -5.56 -6.93 1.74
CA VAL A 126 -5.75 -6.03 2.89
C VAL A 126 -7.23 -5.63 2.99
N ARG A 127 -7.84 -5.29 1.86
CA ARG A 127 -9.26 -4.95 1.80
C ARG A 127 -10.14 -6.10 2.25
N ASP A 128 -9.84 -7.31 1.81
CA ASP A 128 -10.63 -8.48 2.15
C ASP A 128 -10.52 -8.83 3.64
N ARG A 129 -9.31 -8.79 4.23
CA ARG A 129 -9.12 -8.98 5.67
C ARG A 129 -9.91 -7.96 6.50
N TYR A 130 -9.87 -6.69 6.11
CA TYR A 130 -10.63 -5.66 6.82
C TYR A 130 -12.15 -5.88 6.72
N ARG A 131 -12.64 -6.24 5.53
CA ARG A 131 -14.07 -6.58 5.32
C ARG A 131 -14.49 -7.78 6.16
N THR A 132 -13.64 -8.80 6.23
CA THR A 132 -13.86 -9.98 7.07
C THR A 132 -13.93 -9.61 8.54
N LEU A 133 -13.05 -8.73 9.03
CA LEU A 133 -13.14 -8.23 10.41
C LEU A 133 -14.47 -7.54 10.68
N VAL A 134 -14.91 -6.67 9.77
CA VAL A 134 -16.22 -6.00 9.91
C VAL A 134 -17.35 -7.03 9.94
N ALA A 135 -17.32 -8.03 9.05
CA ALA A 135 -18.32 -9.10 9.05
C ALA A 135 -18.34 -9.87 10.39
N LEU A 136 -17.17 -10.25 10.92
CA LEU A 136 -17.04 -10.94 12.21
C LEU A 136 -17.60 -10.11 13.38
N LEU A 137 -17.26 -8.82 13.42
CA LEU A 137 -17.78 -7.89 14.44
C LEU A 137 -19.32 -7.82 14.42
N TYR A 138 -19.90 -7.78 13.22
CA TYR A 138 -21.36 -7.74 13.04
C TYR A 138 -22.03 -9.07 13.34
N ASP A 139 -21.46 -10.19 12.89
CA ASP A 139 -22.01 -11.51 13.15
C ASP A 139 -22.05 -11.78 14.65
N ILE A 140 -20.95 -11.51 15.36
CA ILE A 140 -20.87 -11.73 16.82
C ILE A 140 -21.69 -10.70 17.59
N GLY A 141 -21.66 -9.43 17.18
CA GLY A 141 -22.38 -8.36 17.87
C GLY A 141 -23.90 -8.32 17.63
N TRP A 142 -24.39 -8.87 16.52
CA TRP A 142 -25.80 -8.72 16.12
C TRP A 142 -26.56 -10.03 15.95
N ARG A 143 -25.92 -11.11 15.47
CA ARG A 143 -26.61 -12.42 15.35
C ARG A 143 -26.74 -13.15 16.69
N GLY A 144 -26.10 -12.62 17.73
CA GLY A 144 -26.09 -13.22 19.05
C GLY A 144 -25.07 -14.35 19.10
N ALA A 145 -23.96 -14.07 19.76
CA ALA A 145 -23.08 -15.07 20.30
C ALA A 145 -23.89 -15.98 21.23
N GLY A 146 -24.37 -17.13 20.75
CA GLY A 146 -25.02 -18.09 21.65
C GLY A 146 -24.16 -18.27 22.92
N ARG A 147 -24.77 -18.10 24.11
CA ARG A 147 -24.07 -17.95 25.41
C ARG A 147 -22.91 -18.93 25.64
N ALA A 148 -23.03 -20.13 25.08
CA ALA A 148 -22.06 -21.21 25.23
C ALA A 148 -20.62 -20.84 24.81
N HIS A 149 -20.42 -19.86 23.91
CA HIS A 149 -19.10 -19.59 23.34
C HIS A 149 -18.70 -18.11 23.26
N ARG A 150 -19.36 -17.24 24.04
CA ARG A 150 -19.15 -15.79 23.95
C ARG A 150 -17.71 -15.36 24.24
N GLU A 151 -17.09 -15.90 25.28
CA GLU A 151 -15.69 -15.58 25.63
C GLU A 151 -14.73 -15.96 24.51
N ARG A 152 -14.85 -17.18 23.98
CA ARG A 152 -14.08 -17.64 22.81
C ARG A 152 -14.28 -16.71 21.62
N GLN A 153 -15.52 -16.34 21.29
CA GLN A 153 -15.81 -15.47 20.16
C GLN A 153 -15.24 -14.06 20.33
N ILE A 154 -15.25 -13.51 21.55
CA ILE A 154 -14.59 -12.24 21.87
C ILE A 154 -13.07 -12.37 21.64
N HIS A 155 -12.46 -13.47 22.07
CA HIS A 155 -11.04 -13.74 21.83
C HIS A 155 -10.72 -13.95 20.34
N ASP A 156 -11.59 -14.64 19.60
CA ASP A 156 -11.48 -14.83 18.15
C ASP A 156 -11.44 -13.49 17.41
N VAL A 157 -12.38 -12.60 17.75
CA VAL A 157 -12.41 -11.24 17.17
C VAL A 157 -11.17 -10.48 17.58
N ARG A 158 -10.76 -10.51 18.85
CA ARG A 158 -9.57 -9.81 19.33
C ARG A 158 -8.33 -10.24 18.54
N ASN A 159 -8.15 -11.55 18.36
CA ASN A 159 -7.01 -12.11 17.64
C ASN A 159 -7.08 -11.82 16.14
N TYR A 160 -8.28 -11.83 15.53
CA TYR A 160 -8.44 -11.43 14.14
C TYR A 160 -8.20 -9.93 13.94
N LEU A 161 -8.61 -9.10 14.90
CA LEU A 161 -8.37 -7.66 14.90
C LEU A 161 -6.87 -7.37 14.97
N ARG A 162 -6.12 -8.12 15.80
CA ARG A 162 -4.65 -8.16 15.79
C ARG A 162 -4.12 -8.53 14.41
N HIS A 163 -4.61 -9.60 13.79
CA HIS A 163 -4.18 -9.97 12.44
C HIS A 163 -4.37 -8.84 11.40
N VAL A 164 -5.49 -8.10 11.47
CA VAL A 164 -5.74 -6.95 10.60
C VAL A 164 -4.83 -5.77 10.94
N GLN A 165 -4.59 -5.49 12.23
CA GLN A 165 -3.62 -4.49 12.67
C GLN A 165 -2.24 -4.77 12.06
N HIS A 166 -1.74 -6.01 12.15
CA HIS A 166 -0.42 -6.38 11.62
C HIS A 166 -0.37 -6.18 10.10
N THR A 167 -1.48 -6.47 9.43
CA THR A 167 -1.64 -6.27 7.99
C THR A 167 -1.55 -4.79 7.64
N LEU A 168 -2.18 -3.90 8.41
CA LEU A 168 -2.16 -2.45 8.19
C LEU A 168 -0.79 -1.83 8.54
N GLU A 169 -0.13 -2.29 9.60
CA GLU A 169 1.24 -1.92 9.94
C GLU A 169 2.20 -2.30 8.80
N SER A 170 2.06 -3.50 8.23
CA SER A 170 2.84 -3.92 7.05
C SER A 170 2.60 -3.00 5.85
N VAL A 171 1.37 -2.51 5.67
CA VAL A 171 1.07 -1.48 4.65
C VAL A 171 1.78 -0.16 4.97
N ILE A 172 1.93 0.26 6.22
CA ILE A 172 2.65 1.48 6.58
C ILE A 172 4.15 1.33 6.33
N ASP A 173 4.72 0.21 6.78
CA ASP A 173 6.16 -0.05 6.74
C ASP A 173 6.65 -0.46 5.34
N GLY A 174 5.75 -0.96 4.50
CA GLY A 174 6.08 -1.45 3.16
C GLY A 174 6.67 -2.86 3.23
N ALA A 175 6.40 -3.55 4.33
CA ALA A 175 6.81 -4.91 4.57
C ALA A 175 5.90 -5.89 3.82
N PRO A 176 6.36 -7.13 3.59
CA PRO A 176 5.51 -8.21 3.11
C PRO A 176 4.29 -8.39 4.03
N LEU A 177 3.11 -8.56 3.43
CA LEU A 177 1.90 -8.81 4.21
C LEU A 177 2.02 -10.16 4.96
N PRO A 178 1.47 -10.26 6.18
CA PRO A 178 1.49 -11.52 6.93
C PRO A 178 0.71 -12.60 6.19
N ARG A 179 1.01 -13.87 6.47
CA ARG A 179 0.38 -15.01 5.78
C ARG A 179 -1.13 -14.96 5.93
N HIS A 180 -1.82 -15.36 4.85
CA HIS A 180 -3.27 -15.46 4.89
C HIS A 180 -3.68 -16.54 5.89
N ALA A 181 -4.70 -16.23 6.68
CA ALA A 181 -5.39 -17.20 7.51
C ALA A 181 -6.90 -17.09 7.33
N ALA A 182 -7.53 -18.26 7.29
CA ALA A 182 -8.97 -18.34 7.28
C ALA A 182 -9.53 -17.70 8.57
N PRO A 183 -10.56 -16.84 8.46
CA PRO A 183 -11.16 -16.23 9.63
C PRO A 183 -11.83 -17.26 10.54
N PRO A 184 -11.95 -16.98 11.85
CA PRO A 184 -12.72 -17.81 12.75
C PRO A 184 -14.19 -17.84 12.33
N GLY A 185 -14.77 -19.03 12.21
CA GLY A 185 -16.23 -19.18 12.07
C GLY A 185 -16.91 -18.96 13.42
N PRO A 186 -17.98 -18.16 13.52
CA PRO A 186 -18.65 -17.90 14.79
C PRO A 186 -19.18 -19.18 15.45
N ASP A 187 -19.68 -20.13 14.65
CA ASP A 187 -20.30 -21.39 15.10
C ASP A 187 -19.35 -22.58 15.14
N ARG A 188 -18.03 -22.35 15.09
CA ARG A 188 -17.06 -23.46 15.12
C ARG A 188 -17.11 -24.20 16.45
N PRO A 189 -16.91 -25.53 16.46
CA PRO A 189 -16.84 -26.32 17.69
C PRO A 189 -15.51 -26.08 18.44
N GLY A 190 -15.53 -26.28 19.76
CA GLY A 190 -14.35 -26.20 20.64
C GLY A 190 -14.16 -24.83 21.31
N ASP A 191 -13.44 -24.77 22.43
CA ASP A 191 -13.31 -23.57 23.26
C ASP A 191 -12.00 -22.78 23.02
N GLU A 192 -11.07 -23.36 22.28
CA GLU A 192 -9.78 -22.72 21.96
C GLU A 192 -9.98 -21.51 21.06
N ALA A 193 -9.42 -20.35 21.42
CA ALA A 193 -9.45 -19.15 20.61
C ALA A 193 -8.62 -19.29 19.32
N TRP A 194 -9.08 -18.67 18.24
CA TRP A 194 -8.37 -18.60 16.98
C TRP A 194 -7.12 -17.75 17.13
N LEU A 195 -6.01 -18.21 16.54
CA LEU A 195 -4.73 -17.51 16.58
C LEU A 195 -4.26 -17.19 15.16
N PRO A 196 -3.67 -16.01 14.93
CA PRO A 196 -3.06 -15.71 13.64
C PRO A 196 -1.82 -16.59 13.40
N PRO A 197 -1.51 -16.88 12.12
CA PRO A 197 -0.39 -17.75 11.75
C PRO A 197 0.97 -17.09 12.00
N ASP A 198 0.99 -15.76 11.99
CA ASP A 198 2.17 -14.93 12.24
C ASP A 198 1.80 -13.98 13.38
N LEU A 199 2.24 -14.31 14.60
CA LEU A 199 2.15 -13.43 15.77
C LEU A 199 3.47 -12.68 15.89
N PRO A 200 3.47 -11.34 15.76
CA PRO A 200 4.61 -10.53 16.14
C PRO A 200 5.03 -10.85 17.58
N PRO A 201 6.34 -10.97 17.87
CA PRO A 201 6.82 -11.37 19.21
C PRO A 201 6.32 -10.46 20.33
N HIS A 202 6.12 -9.17 20.03
CA HIS A 202 5.63 -8.18 20.99
C HIS A 202 4.14 -8.33 21.35
N TRP A 203 3.38 -9.18 20.66
CA TRP A 203 1.97 -9.48 20.99
C TRP A 203 1.80 -10.72 21.87
N SER A 204 2.90 -11.36 22.21
CA SER A 204 2.94 -12.49 23.14
C SER A 204 3.15 -12.04 24.59
N ASP A 205 3.16 -10.73 24.86
CA ASP A 205 3.38 -10.19 26.19
C ASP A 205 2.16 -10.46 27.11
N PRO A 206 2.32 -11.15 28.24
CA PRO A 206 1.23 -11.38 29.21
C PRO A 206 0.62 -10.08 29.77
N ALA A 207 1.26 -8.92 29.59
CA ALA A 207 0.69 -7.62 29.93
C ALA A 207 -0.56 -7.25 29.10
N ASP A 208 -0.78 -7.89 27.95
CA ASP A 208 -1.93 -7.65 27.07
C ASP A 208 -3.19 -8.49 27.43
N GLY A 209 -3.18 -9.13 28.60
CA GLY A 209 -4.33 -9.85 29.16
C GLY A 209 -4.52 -11.24 28.55
N SER A 210 -3.73 -12.18 29.06
CA SER A 210 -4.05 -13.61 29.12
C SER A 210 -4.96 -13.91 30.30
#